data_AF-A0A382ESK3-F1
#
_entry.id   AF-A0A382ESK3-F1
#
_cell.length_a   1.000
_cell.length_b   1.000
_cell.length_c   1.000
_cell.angle_alpha   90.00
_cell.angle_beta   90.00
_cell.angle_gamma   90.00
#
_symmetry.space_group_name_H-M   'P 1'
#
loop_
_entity.id
_entity.type
_entity.pdbx_description
1 polymer ?
#
loop_
_entity_poly.entity_id
_entity_poly.type
_entity_poly.pdbx_seq_one_letter_code
_entity_poly.pdbx_strand_id
1 'polypeptide(L)'
;MAQTRVNGGAAAANHIGGDLNFVKVPCGGAVNGKHGVGSTVAAIVFATQEYANVVALCLSNSNQDVEMICEGGFGWTDATLKTAINALGTVDSINLSGVTPVVHDAWDSE
;
A
#
# COMPACT_ATOMS: atom_id res chain seq x y z
N MET A 1 -2.11 16.60 21.35
CA MET A 1 -3.20 15.65 21.06
C MET A 1 -3.07 15.37 19.58
N ALA A 2 -2.70 14.16 19.18
CA ALA A 2 -2.68 13.79 17.77
C ALA A 2 -4.14 13.75 17.30
N GLN A 3 -4.52 14.67 16.43
CA GLN A 3 -5.82 14.63 15.77
C GLN A 3 -5.69 13.53 14.71
N THR A 4 -6.39 12.40 14.88
CA THR A 4 -6.57 11.44 13.79
C THR A 4 -7.33 12.17 12.69
N ARG A 5 -6.63 12.66 11.66
CA ARG A 5 -7.30 13.25 10.51
C ARG A 5 -7.81 12.08 9.68
N VAL A 6 -9.11 12.06 9.44
CA VAL A 6 -9.69 11.13 8.47
C VAL A 6 -9.22 11.63 7.11
N ASN A 7 -8.57 10.75 6.36
CA ASN A 7 -8.22 10.92 4.95
C ASN A 7 -9.16 11.88 4.27
N GLY A 8 -8.58 13.02 3.86
CA GLY A 8 -9.22 14.02 3.03
C GLY A 8 -10.75 14.07 3.17
N GLY A 9 -11.27 14.72 4.22
CA GLY A 9 -12.71 14.96 4.33
C GLY A 9 -13.28 15.53 3.02
N ALA A 10 -14.59 15.44 2.78
CA ALA A 10 -15.26 15.61 1.47
C ALA A 10 -14.70 16.64 0.44
N ALA A 11 -14.02 17.70 0.87
CA ALA A 11 -13.30 18.64 0.00
C ALA A 11 -12.04 18.09 -0.67
N ALA A 12 -11.33 17.14 -0.07
CA ALA A 12 -10.12 16.53 -0.64
C ALA A 12 -10.44 15.57 -1.80
N ALA A 13 -11.60 14.92 -1.77
CA ALA A 13 -12.10 14.08 -2.86
C ALA A 13 -12.28 14.85 -4.18
N ASN A 14 -12.32 16.18 -4.14
CA ASN A 14 -12.44 17.04 -5.32
C ASN A 14 -11.08 17.53 -5.88
N HIS A 15 -9.96 17.14 -5.28
CA HIS A 15 -8.63 17.61 -5.68
C HIS A 15 -7.66 16.45 -5.86
N ILE A 16 -6.93 16.45 -6.97
CA ILE A 16 -5.82 15.52 -7.20
C ILE A 16 -4.77 15.75 -6.12
N GLY A 17 -4.32 14.67 -5.48
CA GLY A 17 -3.37 14.70 -4.37
C GLY A 17 -3.98 15.17 -3.04
N GLY A 18 -5.30 15.36 -2.96
CA GLY A 18 -5.98 15.74 -1.72
C GLY A 18 -6.06 14.63 -0.69
N ASP A 19 -6.01 13.36 -1.13
CA ASP A 19 -6.19 12.16 -0.31
C ASP A 19 -5.09 11.13 -0.62
N LEU A 20 -3.87 11.44 -0.20
CA LEU A 20 -2.69 10.60 -0.41
C LEU A 20 -2.39 9.75 0.83
N ASN A 21 -2.12 8.48 0.60
CA ASN A 21 -1.73 7.51 1.61
C ASN A 21 -0.36 6.95 1.25
N PHE A 22 0.53 6.87 2.23
CA PHE A 22 1.79 6.16 2.15
C PHE A 22 1.60 4.74 2.64
N VAL A 23 1.80 3.77 1.75
CA VAL A 23 1.66 2.35 2.04
C VAL A 23 3.03 1.69 1.97
N LYS A 24 3.34 0.86 2.97
CA LYS A 24 4.53 0.03 3.00
C LYS A 24 4.16 -1.43 3.21
N VAL A 25 4.60 -2.31 2.32
CA VAL A 25 4.41 -3.76 2.42
C VAL A 25 5.77 -4.43 2.65
N PRO A 26 6.08 -4.88 3.88
CA PRO A 26 7.33 -5.57 4.17
C PRO A 26 7.28 -6.99 3.62
N CYS A 27 8.04 -7.29 2.58
CA CYS A 27 7.97 -8.56 1.87
C CYS A 27 8.88 -9.63 2.47
N GLY A 28 9.85 -9.26 3.32
CA GLY A 28 10.76 -10.19 4.00
C GLY A 28 11.74 -10.93 3.08
N GLY A 29 11.84 -10.51 1.82
CA GLY A 29 12.70 -11.09 0.80
C GLY A 29 12.90 -10.11 -0.35
N ALA A 30 13.96 -10.31 -1.13
CA ALA A 30 14.33 -9.40 -2.20
C ALA A 30 13.28 -9.42 -3.33
N VAL A 31 12.67 -8.26 -3.59
CA VAL A 31 11.67 -8.04 -4.66
C VAL A 31 12.24 -7.37 -5.90
N ASN A 32 13.54 -7.02 -5.92
CA ASN A 32 14.18 -6.51 -7.13
C ASN A 32 14.09 -7.54 -8.26
N GLY A 33 13.53 -7.12 -9.40
CA GLY A 33 13.27 -8.01 -10.53
C GLY A 33 11.88 -8.68 -10.53
N LYS A 34 11.11 -8.61 -9.45
CA LYS A 34 9.77 -9.22 -9.34
C LYS A 34 8.63 -8.31 -9.82
N HIS A 35 8.82 -7.67 -10.98
CA HIS A 35 7.90 -6.65 -11.54
C HIS A 35 7.01 -7.17 -12.67
N GLY A 36 7.21 -8.41 -13.12
CA GLY A 36 6.40 -9.01 -14.16
C GLY A 36 4.95 -9.21 -13.72
N VAL A 37 4.04 -9.35 -14.69
CA VAL A 37 2.64 -9.69 -14.40
C VAL A 37 2.59 -10.99 -13.60
N GLY A 38 1.91 -10.97 -12.45
CA GLY A 38 1.83 -12.11 -11.53
C GLY A 38 3.02 -12.29 -10.59
N SER A 39 4.07 -11.47 -10.69
CA SER A 39 5.18 -11.43 -9.73
C SER A 39 4.78 -10.70 -8.44
N THR A 40 5.59 -10.81 -7.38
CA THR A 40 5.27 -10.24 -6.05
C THR A 40 4.92 -8.75 -6.10
N VAL A 41 5.69 -7.91 -6.80
CA VAL A 41 5.40 -6.46 -6.87
C VAL A 41 4.08 -6.22 -7.61
N ALA A 42 3.86 -6.89 -8.74
CA ALA A 42 2.62 -6.74 -9.50
C ALA A 42 1.40 -7.23 -8.70
N ALA A 43 1.52 -8.35 -7.98
CA ALA A 43 0.45 -8.89 -7.15
C ALA A 43 0.07 -7.93 -6.01
N ILE A 44 1.06 -7.33 -5.35
CA ILE A 44 0.85 -6.31 -4.32
C ILE A 44 0.15 -5.07 -4.91
N VAL A 45 0.62 -4.59 -6.06
CA VAL A 45 0.00 -3.44 -6.75
C VAL A 45 -1.45 -3.74 -7.12
N PHE A 46 -1.73 -4.90 -7.73
CA PHE A 46 -3.10 -5.28 -8.11
C PHE A 46 -4.03 -5.43 -6.90
N ALA A 47 -3.55 -6.05 -5.81
CA ALA A 47 -4.32 -6.16 -4.57
C ALA A 47 -4.61 -4.78 -3.95
N THR A 48 -3.68 -3.84 -4.07
CA THR A 48 -3.86 -2.46 -3.57
C THR A 48 -4.81 -1.66 -4.46
N GLN A 49 -4.72 -1.85 -5.78
CA GLN A 49 -5.56 -1.18 -6.79
C GLN A 49 -7.04 -1.56 -6.74
N GLU A 50 -7.42 -2.63 -6.03
CA GLU A 50 -8.82 -2.92 -5.73
C GLU A 50 -9.46 -1.84 -4.85
N TYR A 51 -8.66 -1.15 -4.04
CA TYR A 51 -9.13 -0.24 -3.00
C TYR A 51 -8.72 1.22 -3.22
N ALA A 52 -7.55 1.45 -3.81
CA ALA A 52 -6.97 2.77 -3.99
C ALA A 52 -6.13 2.85 -5.27
N ASN A 53 -6.06 4.02 -5.90
CA ASN A 53 -5.21 4.19 -7.07
C ASN A 53 -3.74 4.28 -6.64
N VAL A 54 -2.90 3.34 -7.04
CA VAL A 54 -1.44 3.46 -6.86
C VAL A 54 -0.90 4.51 -7.84
N VAL A 55 -0.40 5.63 -7.32
CA VAL A 55 0.11 6.78 -8.10
C VAL A 55 1.62 6.70 -8.28
N ALA A 56 2.33 6.18 -7.29
CA ALA A 56 3.78 5.96 -7.36
C ALA A 56 4.17 4.72 -6.56
N LEU A 57 5.32 4.15 -6.92
CA LEU A 57 5.90 2.99 -6.26
C LEU A 57 7.42 3.11 -6.20
N CYS A 58 8.00 2.68 -5.10
CA CYS A 58 9.43 2.47 -4.96
C CYS A 58 9.73 1.19 -4.17
N LEU A 59 10.98 0.76 -4.23
CA LEU A 59 11.48 -0.34 -3.40
C LEU A 59 12.38 0.25 -2.32
N SER A 60 12.19 -0.17 -1.08
CA SER A 60 13.00 0.30 0.06
C SER A 60 13.61 -0.89 0.81
N ASN A 61 14.35 -0.60 1.89
CA ASN A 61 14.97 -1.61 2.75
C ASN A 61 15.77 -2.67 1.97
N SER A 62 16.73 -2.23 1.14
CA SER A 62 17.52 -3.10 0.27
C SER A 62 16.68 -3.99 -0.66
N ASN A 63 15.59 -3.44 -1.18
CA ASN A 63 14.60 -4.13 -2.02
C ASN A 63 13.79 -5.20 -1.29
N GLN A 64 13.55 -5.09 0.02
CA GLN A 64 12.71 -6.04 0.75
C GLN A 64 11.30 -5.51 1.02
N ASP A 65 11.07 -4.22 0.76
CA ASP A 65 9.79 -3.58 0.99
C ASP A 65 9.29 -2.96 -0.31
N VAL A 66 7.99 -3.10 -0.56
CA VAL A 66 7.29 -2.36 -1.62
C VAL A 66 6.60 -1.18 -0.96
N GLU A 67 6.99 0.03 -1.34
CA GLU A 67 6.40 1.26 -0.86
C GLU A 67 5.63 1.94 -1.97
N MET A 68 4.43 2.43 -1.66
CA MET A 68 3.48 2.97 -2.62
C MET A 68 2.89 4.27 -2.10
N ILE A 69 2.63 5.19 -3.02
CA ILE A 69 1.75 6.33 -2.78
C ILE A 69 0.42 5.97 -3.43
N CYS A 70 -0.64 5.96 -2.62
CA CYS A 70 -1.98 5.60 -3.03
C CYS A 70 -2.90 6.81 -2.91
N GLU A 71 -3.76 7.01 -3.91
CA GLU A 71 -4.76 8.08 -3.93
C GLU A 71 -6.17 7.51 -3.99
N GLY A 72 -7.02 8.04 -3.12
CA GLY A 72 -8.44 7.75 -3.08
C GLY A 72 -8.81 6.43 -2.40
N GLY A 73 -10.12 6.29 -2.17
CA GLY A 73 -10.76 5.11 -1.60
C GLY A 73 -11.50 5.44 -0.31
N PHE A 74 -12.80 5.72 -0.41
CA PHE A 74 -13.68 5.68 0.78
C PHE A 74 -13.78 4.21 1.24
N GLY A 75 -13.13 3.87 2.36
CA GLY A 75 -13.45 2.66 3.13
C GLY A 75 -12.42 1.53 3.18
N TRP A 76 -11.20 1.72 2.69
CA TRP A 76 -10.12 0.77 2.98
C TRP A 76 -9.38 1.20 4.24
N THR A 77 -9.18 0.24 5.14
CA THR A 77 -8.42 0.41 6.37
C THR A 77 -7.14 -0.40 6.26
N ASP A 78 -6.17 -0.17 7.15
CA ASP A 78 -4.99 -1.02 7.32
C ASP A 78 -5.39 -2.51 7.42
N ALA A 79 -6.52 -2.80 8.07
CA ALA A 79 -7.05 -4.14 8.20
C ALA A 79 -7.56 -4.71 6.87
N THR A 80 -8.19 -3.88 6.02
CA THR A 80 -8.64 -4.28 4.69
C THR A 80 -7.45 -4.63 3.81
N LEU A 81 -6.46 -3.74 3.72
CA LEU A 81 -5.26 -3.97 2.92
C LEU A 81 -4.48 -5.18 3.44
N LYS A 82 -4.30 -5.30 4.76
CA LYS A 82 -3.64 -6.46 5.38
C LYS A 82 -4.32 -7.78 4.98
N THR A 83 -5.65 -7.82 4.99
CA THR A 83 -6.41 -9.02 4.60
C THR A 83 -6.16 -9.37 3.14
N ALA A 84 -6.20 -8.38 2.24
CA ALA A 84 -5.96 -8.59 0.81
C ALA A 84 -4.52 -9.05 0.53
N ILE A 85 -3.51 -8.43 1.13
CA ILE A 85 -2.10 -8.81 0.99
C ILE A 85 -1.86 -10.23 1.51
N ASN A 86 -2.42 -10.58 2.67
CA ASN A 86 -2.23 -11.91 3.25
C ASN A 86 -2.91 -13.01 2.41
N ALA A 87 -4.02 -12.69 1.74
CA ALA A 87 -4.71 -13.62 0.85
C ALA A 87 -3.89 -14.00 -0.39
N LEU A 88 -2.88 -13.20 -0.77
CA LEU A 88 -1.94 -13.54 -1.85
C LEU A 88 -1.10 -14.79 -1.52
N GLY A 89 -0.92 -15.12 -0.24
CA GLY A 89 -0.13 -16.28 0.18
C GLY A 89 1.33 -16.16 -0.24
N THR A 90 1.87 -17.20 -0.90
CA THR A 90 3.23 -17.17 -1.45
C THR A 90 3.20 -16.82 -2.93
N VAL A 91 3.81 -15.68 -3.30
CA VAL A 91 3.92 -15.22 -4.69
C VAL A 91 5.38 -15.08 -5.06
N ASP A 92 5.78 -15.72 -6.17
CA ASP A 92 7.16 -15.69 -6.67
C ASP A 92 8.18 -15.93 -5.55
N SER A 93 8.05 -17.05 -4.83
CA SER A 93 8.89 -17.47 -3.68
C SER A 93 8.89 -16.56 -2.44
N ILE A 94 8.06 -15.53 -2.40
CA ILE A 94 7.91 -14.63 -1.23
C ILE A 94 6.57 -14.92 -0.54
N ASN A 95 6.62 -15.21 0.76
CA ASN A 95 5.43 -15.46 1.57
C ASN A 95 4.87 -14.15 2.16
N LEU A 96 3.67 -13.77 1.73
CA LEU A 96 2.95 -12.58 2.18
C LEU A 96 1.87 -12.89 3.24
N SER A 97 1.59 -14.15 3.55
CA SER A 97 0.45 -14.55 4.42
C SER A 97 0.48 -14.04 5.85
N GLY A 98 1.65 -13.59 6.34
CA GLY A 98 1.83 -13.02 7.68
C GLY A 98 2.25 -11.56 7.67
N VAL A 99 2.22 -10.91 6.51
CA VAL A 99 2.71 -9.54 6.36
C VAL A 99 1.76 -8.58 7.05
N THR A 100 2.31 -7.52 7.63
CA THR A 100 1.53 -6.41 8.19
C THR A 100 1.93 -5.16 7.43
N PRO A 101 1.13 -4.76 6.42
CA PRO A 101 1.31 -3.48 5.75
C PRO A 101 1.19 -2.35 6.77
N VAL A 102 1.94 -1.28 6.53
CA VAL A 102 1.84 -0.02 7.27
C VAL A 102 1.20 0.99 6.35
N VAL A 103 0.14 1.65 6.79
CA VAL A 103 -0.53 2.73 6.06
C VAL A 103 -0.45 3.98 6.91
N HIS A 104 -0.02 5.08 6.30
CA HIS A 104 0.02 6.40 6.91
C HIS A 104 -0.69 7.38 6.00
N ASP A 105 -1.56 8.24 6.56
CA ASP A 105 -2.03 9.41 5.85
C ASP A 105 -0.82 10.32 5.55
N ALA A 106 -0.76 10.86 4.34
CA ALA A 106 0.29 11.78 3.96
C ALA A 106 0.33 13.06 4.81
N TRP A 107 -0.79 13.38 5.44
CA TRP A 107 -0.95 14.60 6.23
C TRP A 107 -0.88 14.40 7.75
N ASP A 108 -0.75 13.16 8.23
CA ASP A 108 -0.64 12.82 9.66
C ASP A 108 0.83 12.86 10.18
N SER A 109 1.71 13.64 9.55
CA SER A 109 3.13 13.79 9.95
C SER A 109 3.43 14.94 10.92
N GLU A 110 2.43 15.47 11.64
CA GLU A 110 2.61 16.45 12.75
C GLU A 110 2.14 15.93 14.12
#